data_AF-A0A7J2KG09-F1
#
_entry.id   AF-A0A7J2KG09-F1
#
_cell.length_a   1.000
_cell.length_b   1.000
_cell.length_c   1.000
_cell.angle_alpha   90.00
_cell.angle_beta   90.00
_cell.angle_gamma   90.00
#
_symmetry.space_group_name_H-M   'P 1'
#
loop_
_entity.id
_entity.type
_entity.pdbx_description
1 polymer ?
#
loop_
_entity_poly.entity_id
_entity_poly.type
_entity_poly.pdbx_seq_one_letter_code
_entity_poly.pdbx_strand_id
1 'polypeptide(L)'
;MRRFQKVVIEVLAIAIVLIFVLYIKKFEIEFATEEYKHLYDILMASVLIVLAGYISLRTGLSTSILELLFGGLGRLLGITPTGTLAFLAEIGAIMLMFIAGTEIDINILKKKFKESVLLGSLIFLVPFVTLTITHVVWKGALT
;
A
#
# COMPACT_ATOMS: atom_id res chain seq x y z
N MET A 1 -21.40 28.25 3.19
CA MET A 1 -22.16 27.11 3.76
C MET A 1 -22.04 25.80 2.96
N ARG A 2 -22.22 25.78 1.62
CA ARG A 2 -22.18 24.53 0.82
C ARG A 2 -20.86 23.72 0.90
N ARG A 3 -19.70 24.38 0.99
CA ARG A 3 -18.38 23.70 1.05
C ARG A 3 -18.16 22.98 2.38
N PHE A 4 -18.58 23.60 3.49
CA PHE A 4 -18.52 23.02 4.83
C PHE A 4 -19.47 21.82 4.97
N GLN A 5 -20.71 21.93 4.46
CA GLN A 5 -21.65 20.81 4.48
C GLN A 5 -21.17 19.61 3.66
N LYS A 6 -20.52 19.83 2.51
CA LYS A 6 -19.91 18.74 1.73
C LYS A 6 -18.81 18.01 2.50
N VAL A 7 -17.90 18.75 3.15
CA VAL A 7 -16.82 18.15 3.96
C VAL A 7 -17.40 17.34 5.12
N VAL A 8 -18.43 17.85 5.81
CA VAL A 8 -19.07 17.13 6.92
C VAL A 8 -19.72 15.83 6.45
N ILE A 9 -20.44 15.85 5.31
CA ILE A 9 -21.08 14.65 4.75
C ILE A 9 -20.03 13.60 4.35
N GLU A 10 -18.90 14.03 3.80
CA GLU A 10 -17.82 13.14 3.36
C GLU A 10 -17.08 12.51 4.54
N VAL A 11 -16.79 13.30 5.58
CA VAL A 11 -16.20 12.79 6.84
C VAL A 11 -17.14 11.79 7.50
N LEU A 12 -18.44 12.08 7.51
CA LEU A 12 -19.46 11.14 7.99
C LEU A 12 -19.50 9.87 7.15
N ALA A 13 -19.41 9.96 5.82
CA ALA A 13 -19.39 8.79 4.95
C ALA A 13 -18.16 7.90 5.20
N ILE A 14 -16.96 8.49 5.33
CA ILE A 14 -15.73 7.75 5.67
C ILE A 14 -15.86 7.09 7.05
N ALA A 15 -16.35 7.83 8.05
CA ALA A 15 -16.57 7.30 9.39
C ALA A 15 -17.60 6.15 9.38
N ILE A 16 -18.68 6.27 8.60
CA ILE A 16 -19.69 5.22 8.44
C ILE A 16 -19.09 3.97 7.81
N VAL A 17 -18.28 4.10 6.75
CA VAL A 17 -17.65 2.93 6.10
C VAL A 17 -16.64 2.27 7.04
N LEU A 18 -15.85 3.05 7.78
CA LEU A 18 -14.92 2.51 8.78
C LEU A 18 -15.67 1.82 9.93
N ILE A 19 -16.74 2.41 10.44
CA ILE A 19 -17.58 1.82 11.49
C ILE A 19 -18.28 0.56 10.97
N PHE A 20 -18.73 0.54 9.72
CA PHE A 20 -19.33 -0.63 9.08
C PHE A 20 -18.33 -1.78 8.94
N VAL A 21 -17.11 -1.48 8.49
CA VAL A 21 -15.97 -2.41 8.45
C VAL A 21 -15.69 -3.00 9.84
N LEU A 22 -15.69 -2.16 10.88
CA LEU A 22 -15.50 -2.59 12.27
C LEU A 22 -16.68 -3.44 12.79
N TYR A 23 -17.91 -3.08 12.41
CA TYR A 23 -19.12 -3.77 12.80
C TYR A 23 -19.19 -5.18 12.22
N ILE A 24 -18.85 -5.34 10.94
CA ILE A 24 -18.78 -6.64 10.28
C ILE A 24 -17.81 -7.58 11.00
N LYS A 25 -16.66 -7.06 11.48
CA LYS A 25 -15.72 -7.87 12.27
C LYS A 25 -16.31 -8.36 13.59
N LYS A 26 -17.07 -7.51 14.30
CA LYS A 26 -17.68 -7.87 15.59
C LYS A 26 -18.66 -9.03 15.48
N PHE A 27 -19.16 -9.29 14.27
CA PHE A 27 -20.08 -10.38 14.02
C PHE A 27 -19.41 -11.77 14.07
N GLU A 28 -18.09 -11.88 14.34
CA GLU A 28 -17.32 -13.14 14.40
C GLU A 28 -17.91 -14.17 13.43
N ILE A 29 -17.97 -13.80 12.15
CA ILE A 29 -18.61 -14.63 11.14
C ILE A 29 -17.79 -15.93 11.10
N GLU A 30 -18.34 -16.97 11.72
CA GLU A 30 -17.77 -18.30 11.70
C GLU A 30 -18.01 -18.84 10.30
N PHE A 31 -17.09 -18.51 9.39
CA PHE A 31 -17.20 -18.88 8.00
C PHE A 31 -17.12 -20.41 7.90
N ALA A 32 -18.18 -21.01 7.33
CA ALA A 32 -18.31 -22.45 7.23
C ALA A 32 -17.27 -23.12 6.29
N THR A 33 -16.61 -22.35 5.40
CA THR A 33 -15.53 -22.83 4.52
C THR A 33 -14.42 -21.78 4.37
N GLU A 34 -13.17 -22.25 4.22
CA GLU A 34 -11.98 -21.40 4.02
C GLU A 34 -12.08 -20.48 2.79
N GLU A 35 -12.85 -20.87 1.77
CA GLU A 35 -13.07 -20.07 0.56
C GLU A 35 -13.74 -18.71 0.86
N TYR A 36 -14.72 -18.67 1.77
CA TYR A 36 -15.38 -17.42 2.15
C TYR A 36 -14.47 -16.47 2.92
N LYS A 37 -13.51 -17.02 3.68
CA LYS A 37 -12.53 -16.25 4.43
C LYS A 37 -11.59 -15.50 3.48
N HIS A 38 -11.12 -16.15 2.41
CA HIS A 38 -10.31 -15.51 1.37
C HIS A 38 -11.07 -14.37 0.67
N LEU A 39 -12.33 -14.60 0.31
CA LEU A 39 -13.18 -13.59 -0.32
C LEU A 39 -13.39 -12.39 0.60
N TYR A 40 -13.65 -12.64 1.88
CA TYR A 40 -13.82 -11.61 2.90
C TYR A 40 -12.60 -10.69 2.98
N ASP A 41 -11.39 -11.25 3.11
CA ASP A 41 -10.17 -10.45 3.23
C ASP A 41 -9.90 -9.60 1.99
N ILE A 42 -10.16 -10.13 0.78
CA ILE A 42 -10.02 -9.38 -0.47
C ILE A 42 -11.01 -8.21 -0.54
N LEU A 43 -12.28 -8.44 -0.17
CA LEU A 43 -13.30 -7.39 -0.15
C LEU A 43 -12.93 -6.27 0.82
N MET A 44 -12.47 -6.65 2.01
CA MET A 44 -12.06 -5.68 3.04
C MET A 44 -10.84 -4.86 2.60
N ALA A 45 -9.81 -5.52 2.05
CA ALA A 45 -8.65 -4.82 1.49
C ALA A 45 -9.08 -3.85 0.36
N SER A 46 -9.96 -4.29 -0.54
CA SER A 46 -10.44 -3.48 -1.66
C SER A 46 -11.18 -2.22 -1.19
N VAL A 47 -12.05 -2.36 -0.18
CA VAL A 47 -12.75 -1.21 0.42
C VAL A 47 -11.76 -0.21 1.03
N LEU A 48 -10.74 -0.71 1.75
CA LEU A 48 -9.72 0.15 2.36
C LEU A 48 -8.88 0.88 1.31
N ILE A 49 -8.50 0.22 0.21
CA ILE A 49 -7.76 0.82 -0.90
C ILE A 49 -8.59 1.93 -1.56
N VAL A 50 -9.87 1.68 -1.86
CA VAL A 50 -10.76 2.68 -2.48
C VAL A 50 -10.95 3.89 -1.55
N LEU A 51 -11.10 3.67 -0.24
CA LEU A 51 -11.17 4.75 0.74
C LEU A 51 -9.87 5.57 0.79
N ALA A 52 -8.71 4.91 0.78
CA ALA A 52 -7.41 5.59 0.76
C ALA A 52 -7.25 6.46 -0.50
N GLY A 53 -7.64 5.96 -1.67
CA GLY A 53 -7.66 6.72 -2.92
C GLY A 53 -8.60 7.92 -2.87
N TYR A 54 -9.80 7.76 -2.31
CA TYR A 54 -10.74 8.88 -2.14
C TYR A 54 -10.18 9.97 -1.21
N ILE A 55 -9.60 9.58 -0.07
CA ILE A 55 -9.02 10.51 0.90
C ILE A 55 -7.78 11.21 0.32
N SER A 56 -7.00 10.52 -0.50
CA SER A 56 -5.86 11.10 -1.22
C SER A 56 -6.27 12.28 -2.08
N LEU A 57 -7.34 12.13 -2.88
CA LEU A 57 -7.88 13.19 -3.73
C LEU A 57 -8.29 14.45 -2.96
N ARG A 58 -8.61 14.31 -1.66
CA ARG A 58 -9.05 15.40 -0.80
C ARG A 58 -7.93 16.06 -0.02
N THR A 59 -7.01 15.25 0.49
CA THR A 59 -5.91 15.71 1.34
C THR A 59 -4.71 16.19 0.53
N GLY A 60 -4.61 15.77 -0.75
CA GLY A 60 -3.42 16.00 -1.56
C GLY A 60 -2.24 15.10 -1.16
N LEU A 61 -2.45 14.16 -0.23
CA LEU A 61 -1.45 13.15 0.13
C LEU A 61 -1.39 12.07 -0.95
N SER A 62 -0.22 11.46 -1.14
CA SER A 62 -0.07 10.36 -2.10
C SER A 62 -1.01 9.19 -1.77
N THR A 63 -1.66 8.64 -2.79
CA THR A 63 -2.53 7.46 -2.68
C THR A 63 -1.79 6.29 -2.02
N SER A 64 -0.56 6.02 -2.45
CA SER A 64 0.25 4.91 -1.93
C SER A 64 0.61 5.05 -0.45
N ILE A 65 0.82 6.28 0.03
CA ILE A 65 1.07 6.52 1.47
C ILE A 65 -0.18 6.17 2.27
N LEU A 66 -1.35 6.62 1.82
CA LEU A 66 -2.61 6.31 2.50
C LEU A 66 -2.98 4.84 2.41
N GLU A 67 -2.74 4.17 1.28
CA GLU A 67 -2.96 2.73 1.13
C GLU A 67 -2.11 1.93 2.12
N LEU A 68 -0.84 2.29 2.32
CA LEU A 68 0.03 1.67 3.32
C LEU A 68 -0.47 1.90 4.75
N LEU A 69 -0.90 3.13 5.08
CA LEU A 69 -1.45 3.44 6.40
C LEU A 69 -2.76 2.68 6.66
N PHE A 70 -3.66 2.64 5.69
CA PHE A 70 -4.94 1.94 5.79
C PHE A 70 -4.76 0.42 5.82
N GLY A 71 -3.77 -0.12 5.10
CA GLY A 71 -3.37 -1.51 5.21
C GLY A 71 -2.83 -1.85 6.60
N GLY A 72 -1.99 -0.97 7.18
CA GLY A 72 -1.52 -1.08 8.56
C GLY A 72 -2.67 -1.04 9.58
N LEU A 73 -3.63 -0.13 9.40
CA LEU A 73 -4.86 -0.10 10.20
C LEU A 73 -5.66 -1.39 10.04
N GLY A 74 -5.83 -1.88 8.80
CA GLY A 74 -6.49 -3.16 8.52
C GLY A 74 -5.85 -4.32 9.27
N ARG A 75 -4.51 -4.34 9.36
CA ARG A 75 -3.77 -5.33 10.14
C ARG A 75 -4.04 -5.24 11.64
N LEU A 76 -4.06 -4.03 12.22
CA LEU A 76 -4.45 -3.81 13.63
C LEU A 76 -5.91 -4.24 13.87
N LEU A 77 -6.74 -4.10 12.86
CA LEU A 77 -8.12 -4.58 12.86
C LEU A 77 -8.24 -6.09 12.59
N GLY A 78 -7.14 -6.83 12.51
CA GLY A 78 -7.14 -8.29 12.43
C GLY A 78 -7.31 -8.86 11.01
N ILE A 79 -7.28 -8.02 9.98
CA ILE A 79 -7.19 -8.49 8.60
C ILE A 79 -5.80 -9.11 8.43
N THR A 80 -5.76 -10.39 8.10
CA THR A 80 -4.52 -11.12 7.85
C THR A 80 -4.32 -11.24 6.35
N PRO A 81 -3.11 -10.97 5.82
CA PRO A 81 -2.82 -11.31 4.44
C PRO A 81 -2.93 -12.83 4.27
N THR A 82 -3.97 -13.29 3.57
CA THR A 82 -4.08 -14.68 3.12
C THR A 82 -3.18 -14.91 1.92
N GLY A 83 -2.85 -16.16 1.62
CA GLY A 83 -2.03 -16.51 0.44
C GLY A 83 -2.59 -15.91 -0.86
N THR A 84 -3.91 -15.89 -1.00
CA THR A 84 -4.59 -15.27 -2.14
C THR A 84 -4.39 -13.76 -2.21
N LEU A 85 -4.53 -13.04 -1.09
CA LEU A 85 -4.31 -11.59 -1.06
C LEU A 85 -2.83 -11.23 -1.33
N ALA A 86 -1.89 -12.04 -0.81
CA ALA A 86 -0.47 -11.89 -1.10
C ALA A 86 -0.15 -12.10 -2.58
N PHE A 87 -0.73 -13.14 -3.19
CA PHE A 87 -0.61 -13.40 -4.63
C PHE A 87 -1.15 -12.24 -5.49
N LEU A 88 -2.31 -11.67 -5.13
CA LEU A 88 -2.84 -10.47 -5.79
C LEU A 88 -1.90 -9.27 -5.65
N ALA A 89 -1.30 -9.07 -4.47
CA ALA A 89 -0.36 -7.97 -4.23
C ALA A 89 0.90 -8.10 -5.11
N GLU A 90 1.42 -9.32 -5.30
CA GLU A 90 2.55 -9.59 -6.20
C GLU A 90 2.20 -9.27 -7.66
N ILE A 91 1.03 -9.71 -8.13
CA ILE A 91 0.54 -9.36 -9.47
C ILE A 91 0.44 -7.83 -9.61
N GLY A 92 -0.13 -7.15 -8.61
CA GLY A 92 -0.25 -5.69 -8.60
C GLY A 92 1.11 -5.01 -8.70
N ALA A 93 2.11 -5.45 -7.94
CA ALA A 93 3.46 -4.90 -7.97
C ALA A 93 4.12 -5.05 -9.36
N ILE A 94 4.00 -6.24 -9.98
CA ILE A 94 4.52 -6.49 -11.33
C ILE A 94 3.81 -5.60 -12.35
N MET A 95 2.48 -5.52 -12.28
CA MET A 95 1.68 -4.69 -13.18
C MET A 95 2.05 -3.20 -13.07
N LEU A 96 2.25 -2.68 -11.86
CA LEU A 96 2.66 -1.29 -11.64
C LEU A 96 4.05 -1.00 -12.22
N MET A 97 5.02 -1.89 -11.99
CA MET A 97 6.36 -1.76 -12.58
C MET A 97 6.34 -1.87 -14.10
N PHE A 98 5.48 -2.73 -14.65
CA PHE A 98 5.28 -2.85 -16.09
C PHE A 98 4.72 -1.57 -16.70
N ILE A 99 3.62 -1.04 -16.15
CA ILE A 99 3.02 0.23 -16.62
C ILE A 99 4.03 1.36 -16.53
N ALA A 100 4.75 1.48 -15.41
CA ALA A 100 5.81 2.46 -15.26
C ALA A 100 6.89 2.32 -16.34
N GLY A 101 7.25 1.09 -16.71
CA GLY A 101 8.16 0.82 -17.83
C GLY A 101 7.60 1.23 -19.20
N THR A 102 6.29 1.05 -19.43
CA THR A 102 5.64 1.45 -20.69
C THR A 102 5.55 2.95 -20.89
N GLU A 103 5.59 3.74 -19.81
CA GLU A 103 5.53 5.21 -19.85
C GLU A 103 6.91 5.85 -20.16
N ILE A 104 7.99 5.07 -20.22
CA ILE A 104 9.36 5.58 -20.42
C ILE A 104 9.60 5.99 -21.88
N ASP A 105 10.07 7.24 -22.08
CA ASP A 105 10.59 7.70 -23.37
C ASP A 105 11.98 7.11 -23.67
N ILE A 106 12.03 6.20 -24.64
CA ILE A 106 13.23 5.50 -25.09
C ILE A 106 14.30 6.47 -25.64
N ASN A 107 13.92 7.58 -26.27
CA ASN A 107 14.86 8.53 -26.84
C ASN A 107 15.62 9.28 -25.74
N ILE A 108 14.91 9.67 -24.68
CA ILE A 108 15.52 10.30 -23.49
C ILE A 108 16.40 9.28 -22.77
N LEU A 109 15.89 8.06 -22.57
CA LEU A 109 16.66 6.99 -21.91
C LEU A 109 17.97 6.70 -22.64
N LYS A 110 17.97 6.63 -23.98
CA LYS A 110 19.18 6.43 -24.78
C LYS A 110 20.18 7.58 -24.63
N LYS A 111 19.70 8.83 -24.63
CA LYS A 111 20.55 10.03 -24.47
C LYS A 111 21.17 10.11 -23.06
N LYS A 112 20.46 9.63 -22.04
CA LYS A 112 20.86 9.69 -20.62
C LYS A 112 21.17 8.33 -20.01
N PHE A 113 21.49 7.34 -20.84
CA PHE A 113 21.61 5.95 -20.40
C PHE A 113 22.63 5.78 -19.27
N LYS A 114 23.80 6.41 -19.42
CA LYS A 114 24.87 6.33 -18.43
C LYS A 114 24.45 6.96 -17.10
N GLU A 115 23.87 8.15 -17.14
CA GLU A 115 23.38 8.84 -15.95
C GLU A 115 22.24 8.07 -15.28
N SER A 116 21.28 7.56 -16.04
CA SER A 116 20.15 6.79 -15.52
C SER A 116 20.58 5.47 -14.88
N VAL A 117 21.48 4.72 -15.51
CA VAL A 117 22.01 3.47 -14.96
C VAL A 117 22.85 3.74 -13.71
N LEU A 118 23.71 4.76 -13.74
CA LEU A 118 24.51 5.14 -12.59
C LEU A 118 23.63 5.55 -11.40
N LEU A 119 22.69 6.48 -11.61
CA LEU A 119 21.81 6.95 -10.54
C LEU A 119 20.90 5.83 -10.02
N GLY A 120 20.28 5.05 -10.92
CA GLY A 120 19.45 3.92 -10.53
C GLY A 120 20.21 2.89 -9.70
N SER A 121 21.45 2.58 -10.09
CA SER A 121 22.30 1.64 -9.36
C SER A 121 22.75 2.21 -8.01
N LEU A 122 23.16 3.49 -7.96
CA LEU A 122 23.64 4.13 -6.74
C LEU A 122 22.53 4.29 -5.69
N ILE A 123 21.31 4.64 -6.10
CA ILE A 123 20.16 4.76 -5.18
C ILE A 123 19.88 3.43 -4.46
N PHE A 124 20.15 2.29 -5.11
CA PHE A 124 20.01 0.97 -4.49
C PHE A 124 21.27 0.55 -3.71
N LEU A 125 22.44 0.59 -4.35
CA LEU A 125 23.68 0.04 -3.80
C LEU A 125 24.19 0.84 -2.59
N VAL A 126 24.06 2.16 -2.59
CA VAL A 126 24.57 2.99 -1.49
C VAL A 126 23.84 2.69 -0.16
N PRO A 127 22.50 2.74 -0.09
CA PRO A 127 21.79 2.33 1.13
C PRO A 127 22.06 0.88 1.50
N PHE A 128 22.10 -0.04 0.53
CA PHE A 128 22.35 -1.47 0.79
C PHE A 128 23.72 -1.71 1.45
N VAL A 129 24.79 -1.14 0.89
CA VAL A 129 26.15 -1.27 1.44
C VAL A 129 26.25 -0.58 2.80
N THR A 130 25.66 0.62 2.94
CA THR A 130 25.67 1.36 4.21
C THR A 130 25.00 0.55 5.32
N LEU A 131 23.81 0.02 5.06
CA LEU A 131 23.09 -0.82 6.01
C LEU A 131 23.90 -2.08 6.37
N THR A 132 24.50 -2.74 5.37
CA THR A 132 25.32 -3.93 5.60
C THR A 132 26.53 -3.63 6.50
N ILE A 133 27.26 -2.53 6.24
CA ILE A 133 28.39 -2.10 7.06
C ILE A 133 27.92 -1.79 8.49
N THR A 134 26.86 -1.00 8.65
CA THR A 134 26.34 -0.64 9.98
C THR A 134 25.91 -1.87 10.78
N HIS A 135 25.29 -2.85 10.13
CA HIS A 135 24.90 -4.11 10.78
C HIS A 135 26.12 -4.92 11.23
N VAL A 136 27.16 -5.02 10.40
CA VAL A 136 28.42 -5.71 10.77
C VAL A 136 29.10 -5.01 11.94
N VAL A 137 29.20 -3.68 11.91
CA VAL A 137 29.79 -2.89 13.01
C VAL A 137 28.99 -3.06 14.29
N TRP A 138 27.65 -2.98 14.23
CA TRP A 138 26.77 -3.17 15.37
C TRP A 138 26.92 -4.57 15.97
N LYS A 139 26.95 -5.62 15.14
CA LYS A 139 27.15 -6.99 15.59
C LYS A 139 28.52 -7.19 16.25
N GLY A 140 29.57 -6.59 15.69
CA GLY A 140 30.93 -6.64 16.25
C GLY A 140 31.09 -5.83 17.55
N ALA A 141 30.23 -4.84 17.81
CA ALA A 141 30.23 -4.09 19.07
C ALA A 141 29.49 -4.83 20.22
N LEU A 142 28.71 -5.86 19.91
CA LEU A 142 27.96 -6.69 20.87
C LEU A 142 28.69 -7.98 21.26
N THR A 143 29.86 -8.26 20.67
CA THR A 143 30.74 -9.42 20.95
C THR A 143 32.04 -8.97 21.57
#